data_AF-A0A6L2P901-F1
#
_entry.id   AF-A0A6L2P901-F1
#
_cell.length_a   1.000
_cell.length_b   1.000
_cell.length_c   1.000
_cell.angle_alpha   90.00
_cell.angle_beta   90.00
_cell.angle_gamma   90.00
#
_symmetry.space_group_name_H-M   'P 1'
#
loop_
_entity.id
_entity.type
_entity.pdbx_description
1 polymer ?
#
loop_
_entity_poly.entity_id
_entity_poly.type
_entity_poly.pdbx_seq_one_letter_code
_entity_poly.pdbx_strand_id
1 'polypeptide(L)'
;MVRKLFTALHKCLQMDALREQLRTLRETVDSFPVGAASCVEYSLEDEIRKTVDTITLVNARLLMLKAEDKQRKLPQDRKPLDLYELYEVLNRYEEEMANADLRKQAWKNSIEACVIRKIIADAASDEQGAYSDSFQTTVNLLDKLVSLNSELRGVLKERQDTGRQIIATKQELQQRLQDYKELLMEQEQEWQERAVGEERENIQLKKRLELKLEKLNVMRILMVNLLSASNIDYLQHLEWTKVLIHMQGCKSVESFMPSANETQ
;
A
#
# COMPACT_ATOMS: atom_id res chain seq x y z
N MET A 1 -15.76 -28.06 -7.47
CA MET A 1 -15.66 -27.90 -5.99
C MET A 1 -14.95 -29.06 -5.29
N VAL A 2 -15.25 -30.32 -5.60
CA VAL A 2 -14.69 -31.51 -4.90
C VAL A 2 -13.16 -31.63 -4.96
N ARG A 3 -12.53 -31.29 -6.11
CA ARG A 3 -11.06 -31.30 -6.24
C ARG A 3 -10.34 -30.28 -5.32
N LYS A 4 -10.96 -29.12 -5.03
CA LYS A 4 -10.37 -28.09 -4.14
C LYS A 4 -10.42 -28.53 -2.68
N LEU A 5 -11.49 -29.19 -2.26
CA LEU A 5 -11.63 -29.76 -0.92
C LEU A 5 -10.65 -30.91 -0.69
N PHE A 6 -10.46 -31.79 -1.68
CA PHE A 6 -9.50 -32.88 -1.58
C PHE A 6 -8.04 -32.39 -1.47
N THR A 7 -7.67 -31.34 -2.22
CA THR A 7 -6.35 -30.72 -2.09
C THR A 7 -6.14 -29.97 -0.77
N ALA A 8 -7.21 -29.41 -0.19
CA ALA A 8 -7.14 -28.75 1.12
C ALA A 8 -6.97 -29.76 2.26
N LEU A 9 -7.74 -30.86 2.22
CA LEU A 9 -7.65 -31.96 3.18
C LEU A 9 -6.29 -32.67 3.13
N HIS A 10 -5.78 -32.93 1.93
CA HIS A 10 -4.46 -33.54 1.76
C HIS A 10 -3.33 -32.64 2.29
N LYS A 11 -3.46 -31.31 2.19
CA LYS A 11 -2.46 -30.36 2.70
C LYS A 11 -2.56 -30.12 4.22
N CYS A 12 -3.75 -30.19 4.81
CA CYS A 12 -3.90 -30.23 6.27
C CYS A 12 -3.22 -31.47 6.87
N LEU A 13 -3.43 -32.64 6.27
CA LEU A 13 -2.76 -33.89 6.66
C LEU A 13 -1.23 -33.78 6.58
N GLN A 14 -0.70 -33.09 5.57
CA GLN A 14 0.75 -32.84 5.47
C GLN A 14 1.26 -31.90 6.58
N MET A 15 0.48 -30.90 7.00
CA MET A 15 0.86 -29.98 8.07
C MET A 15 0.91 -30.66 9.43
N ASP A 16 -0.04 -31.56 9.70
CA ASP A 16 -0.08 -32.30 10.97
C ASP A 16 1.04 -33.35 11.02
N ALA A 17 1.30 -34.04 9.90
CA ALA A 17 2.45 -34.95 9.79
C ALA A 17 3.80 -34.23 10.00
N LEU A 18 3.95 -33.02 9.46
CA LEU A 18 5.18 -32.23 9.65
C LEU A 18 5.35 -31.72 11.09
N ARG A 19 4.24 -31.41 11.78
CA ARG A 19 4.27 -31.01 13.19
C ARG A 19 4.71 -32.14 14.09
N GLU A 20 4.22 -33.35 13.85
CA GLU A 20 4.67 -34.52 14.58
C GLU A 20 6.13 -34.83 14.30
N GLN A 21 6.59 -34.70 13.05
CA GLN A 21 8.01 -34.86 12.73
C GLN A 21 8.92 -33.84 13.44
N LEU A 22 8.49 -32.58 13.53
CA LEU A 22 9.19 -31.54 14.29
C LEU A 22 9.21 -31.84 15.80
N ARG A 23 8.12 -32.41 16.32
CA ARG A 23 8.03 -32.80 17.72
C ARG A 23 8.97 -33.96 18.04
N THR A 24 8.98 -35.00 17.20
CA THR A 24 9.92 -36.12 17.34
C THR A 24 11.37 -35.67 17.18
N LEU A 25 11.66 -34.74 16.27
CA LEU A 25 13.01 -34.21 16.10
C LEU A 25 13.45 -33.43 17.34
N ARG A 26 12.57 -32.61 17.90
CA ARG A 26 12.83 -31.86 19.13
C ARG A 26 13.10 -32.80 20.30
N GLU A 27 12.28 -33.84 20.46
CA GLU A 27 12.47 -34.87 21.48
C GLU A 27 13.81 -35.61 21.28
N THR A 28 14.21 -35.91 20.04
CA THR A 28 15.53 -36.53 19.77
C THR A 28 16.71 -35.61 20.08
N VAL A 29 16.60 -34.31 19.79
CA VAL A 29 17.63 -33.30 20.12
C VAL A 29 17.73 -33.09 21.62
N ASP A 30 16.61 -33.04 22.33
CA ASP A 30 16.56 -32.90 23.79
C ASP A 30 17.05 -34.16 24.51
N SER A 31 16.89 -35.35 23.89
CA SER A 31 17.37 -36.64 24.41
C SER A 31 18.82 -36.97 24.02
N PHE A 32 19.47 -36.12 23.22
CA PHE A 32 20.82 -36.39 22.73
C PHE A 32 21.79 -36.40 23.92
N PRO A 33 22.44 -37.54 24.22
CA PRO A 33 23.31 -37.63 25.37
C PRO A 33 24.51 -36.72 25.14
N VAL A 34 24.58 -35.62 25.89
CA VAL A 34 25.77 -34.78 26.01
C VAL A 34 26.78 -35.53 26.87
N GLY A 35 27.32 -36.62 26.32
CA GLY A 35 28.34 -37.46 26.91
C GLY A 35 29.56 -37.46 26.00
N ALA A 36 30.72 -37.10 26.57
CA ALA A 36 31.98 -36.87 25.90
C ALA A 36 32.36 -37.96 24.87
N ALA A 37 32.21 -37.65 23.58
CA ALA A 37 32.80 -38.43 22.50
C ALA A 37 34.26 -37.99 22.31
N SER A 38 35.17 -38.61 23.06
CA SER A 38 36.57 -38.72 22.64
C SER A 38 36.64 -39.86 21.64
N CYS A 39 36.66 -39.56 20.34
CA CYS A 39 37.18 -40.46 19.30
C CYS A 39 37.45 -39.68 18.00
N VAL A 40 38.67 -39.85 17.51
CA VAL A 40 39.42 -39.03 16.54
C VAL A 40 38.90 -39.09 15.09
N GLU A 41 37.75 -39.72 14.79
CA GLU A 41 37.35 -39.97 13.39
C GLU A 41 35.88 -39.65 13.04
N TYR A 42 35.09 -39.11 13.96
CA TYR A 42 33.71 -38.68 13.69
C TYR A 42 33.60 -37.17 13.90
N SER A 43 33.60 -36.40 12.81
CA SER A 43 33.47 -34.93 12.85
C SER A 43 32.04 -34.57 13.27
N LEU A 44 31.82 -34.54 14.59
CA LEU A 44 30.58 -34.10 15.23
C LEU A 44 30.16 -32.70 14.73
N GLU A 45 31.13 -31.89 14.32
CA GLU A 45 30.90 -30.59 13.69
C GLU A 45 30.17 -30.66 12.35
N ASP A 46 30.43 -31.68 11.52
CA ASP A 46 29.75 -31.83 10.22
C ASP A 46 28.31 -32.32 10.38
N GLU A 47 28.03 -33.12 11.41
CA GLU A 47 26.66 -33.54 11.74
C GLU A 47 25.87 -32.40 12.39
N ILE A 48 26.51 -31.61 13.25
CA ILE A 48 25.95 -30.36 13.77
C ILE A 48 25.68 -29.38 12.61
N ARG A 49 26.61 -29.23 11.67
CA ARG A 49 26.42 -28.34 10.51
C ARG A 49 25.26 -28.82 9.63
N LYS A 50 25.19 -30.12 9.32
CA LYS A 50 24.07 -30.71 8.56
C LYS A 50 22.73 -30.55 9.29
N THR A 51 22.68 -30.78 10.60
CA THR A 51 21.43 -30.59 11.38
C THR A 51 21.00 -29.13 11.39
N VAL A 52 21.93 -28.19 11.58
CA VAL A 52 21.66 -26.74 11.46
C VAL A 52 21.14 -26.38 10.06
N ASP A 53 21.74 -26.90 9.00
CA ASP A 53 21.28 -26.66 7.61
C ASP A 53 19.88 -27.24 7.36
N THR A 54 19.57 -28.43 7.89
CA THR A 54 18.22 -28.99 7.77
C THR A 54 17.19 -28.19 8.56
N ILE A 55 17.53 -27.71 9.77
CA ILE A 55 16.65 -26.89 10.60
C ILE A 55 16.37 -25.55 9.91
N THR A 56 17.39 -24.90 9.35
CA THR A 56 17.23 -23.62 8.64
C THR A 56 16.36 -23.79 7.39
N LEU A 57 16.56 -24.85 6.60
CA LEU A 57 15.72 -25.16 5.44
C LEU A 57 14.26 -25.41 5.84
N VAL A 58 14.02 -26.19 6.89
CA VAL A 58 12.67 -26.50 7.39
C VAL A 58 11.99 -25.24 7.92
N ASN A 59 12.72 -24.36 8.63
CA ASN A 59 12.20 -23.08 9.11
C ASN A 59 11.85 -22.13 7.96
N ALA A 60 12.69 -22.05 6.93
CA ALA A 60 12.39 -21.25 5.73
C ALA A 60 11.11 -21.75 5.05
N ARG A 61 10.97 -23.07 4.90
CA ARG A 61 9.77 -23.70 4.32
C ARG A 61 8.52 -23.45 5.17
N LEU A 62 8.66 -23.47 6.50
CA LEU A 62 7.57 -23.17 7.42
C LEU A 62 7.13 -21.70 7.32
N LEU A 63 8.07 -20.76 7.19
CA LEU A 63 7.76 -19.35 6.98
C LEU A 63 7.04 -19.11 5.65
N MET A 64 7.49 -19.75 4.57
CA MET A 64 6.80 -19.68 3.26
C MET A 64 5.37 -20.22 3.35
N LEU A 65 5.15 -21.37 3.98
CA LEU A 65 3.83 -21.95 4.16
C LEU A 65 2.92 -21.09 5.04
N LYS A 66 3.47 -20.46 6.09
CA LYS A 66 2.73 -19.48 6.90
C LYS A 66 2.35 -18.25 6.10
N ALA A 67 3.23 -17.76 5.22
CA ALA A 67 2.93 -16.63 4.35
C ALA A 67 1.82 -16.98 3.35
N GLU A 68 1.87 -18.16 2.74
CA GLU A 68 0.81 -18.65 1.84
C GLU A 68 -0.54 -18.85 2.57
N ASP A 69 -0.53 -19.39 3.79
CA ASP A 69 -1.75 -19.58 4.59
C ASP A 69 -2.36 -18.24 5.02
N LYS A 70 -1.51 -17.27 5.42
CA LYS A 70 -1.96 -15.89 5.67
C LYS A 70 -2.53 -15.24 4.42
N GLN A 71 -1.93 -15.49 3.25
CA GLN A 71 -2.41 -14.96 1.98
C GLN A 71 -3.79 -15.53 1.58
N ARG A 72 -4.08 -16.79 1.95
CA ARG A 72 -5.41 -17.40 1.74
C ARG A 72 -6.47 -16.95 2.75
N LYS A 73 -6.06 -16.54 3.95
CA LYS A 73 -6.95 -16.02 5.01
C LYS A 73 -7.22 -14.51 4.90
N LEU A 74 -6.58 -13.82 3.96
CA LEU A 74 -6.94 -12.45 3.64
C LEU A 74 -8.41 -12.44 3.14
N PRO A 75 -9.30 -11.67 3.78
CA PRO A 75 -10.65 -11.51 3.28
C PRO A 75 -10.59 -10.97 1.85
N GLN A 76 -11.11 -11.73 0.88
CA GLN A 76 -11.28 -11.26 -0.49
C GLN A 76 -12.33 -10.14 -0.59
N ASP A 77 -13.06 -9.88 0.50
CA ASP A 77 -13.95 -8.74 0.63
C ASP A 77 -13.15 -7.48 0.96
N ARG A 78 -13.15 -6.56 0.00
CA ARG A 78 -12.76 -5.15 0.13
C ARG A 78 -13.66 -4.47 1.17
N LYS A 79 -13.48 -4.75 2.46
CA LYS A 79 -13.94 -3.85 3.51
C LYS A 79 -12.98 -2.66 3.53
N PRO A 80 -13.49 -1.42 3.56
CA PRO A 80 -12.64 -0.24 3.67
C PRO A 80 -11.77 -0.41 4.92
N LEU A 81 -10.45 -0.33 4.72
CA LEU A 81 -9.46 -0.54 5.76
C LEU A 81 -9.69 0.51 6.84
N ASP A 82 -10.04 0.08 8.05
CA ASP A 82 -10.22 1.00 9.17
C ASP A 82 -8.85 1.58 9.54
N LEU A 83 -8.71 2.90 9.41
CA LEU A 83 -7.45 3.61 9.61
C LEU A 83 -6.89 3.41 11.03
N TYR A 84 -7.75 3.12 12.00
CA TYR A 84 -7.37 2.81 13.37
C TYR A 84 -6.70 1.44 13.50
N GLU A 85 -7.22 0.43 12.81
CA GLU A 85 -6.61 -0.92 12.78
C GLU A 85 -5.25 -0.91 12.06
N LEU A 86 -5.10 -0.08 11.03
CA LEU A 86 -3.82 0.08 10.33
C LEU A 86 -2.73 0.65 11.26
N TYR A 87 -3.09 1.63 12.09
CA TYR A 87 -2.16 2.23 13.05
C TYR A 87 -1.72 1.23 14.12
N GLU A 88 -2.64 0.40 14.64
CA GLU A 88 -2.29 -0.66 15.58
C GLU A 88 -1.41 -1.76 14.97
N VAL A 89 -1.65 -2.12 13.71
CA VAL A 89 -0.83 -3.11 13.00
C VAL A 89 0.57 -2.56 12.72
N LEU A 90 0.67 -1.27 12.38
CA LEU A 90 1.95 -0.60 12.16
C LEU A 90 2.77 -0.53 13.46
N ASN A 91 2.15 -0.14 14.58
CA ASN A 91 2.82 -0.11 15.88
C ASN A 91 3.29 -1.50 16.32
N ARG A 92 2.46 -2.54 16.14
CA ARG A 92 2.86 -3.93 16.42
C ARG A 92 4.03 -4.40 15.54
N TYR A 93 4.07 -3.96 14.28
CA TYR A 93 5.17 -4.27 13.38
C TYR A 93 6.47 -3.56 13.79
N GLU A 94 6.38 -2.29 14.20
CA GLU A 94 7.52 -1.53 14.71
C GLU A 94 8.06 -2.12 16.02
N GLU A 95 7.20 -2.54 16.94
CA GLU A 95 7.59 -3.24 18.17
C GLU A 95 8.27 -4.59 17.89
N GLU A 96 7.73 -5.39 16.97
CA GLU A 96 8.37 -6.66 16.58
C GLU A 96 9.71 -6.46 15.88
N MET A 97 9.85 -5.43 15.04
CA MET A 97 11.13 -5.03 14.44
C MET A 97 12.15 -4.63 15.51
N ALA A 98 11.76 -3.79 16.47
CA ALA A 98 12.63 -3.39 17.58
C ALA A 98 13.06 -4.59 18.45
N ASN A 99 12.12 -5.51 18.72
CA ASN A 99 12.39 -6.74 19.46
C ASN A 99 13.33 -7.69 18.69
N ALA A 100 13.19 -7.79 17.37
CA ALA A 100 14.08 -8.58 16.53
C ALA A 100 15.52 -8.01 16.55
N ASP A 101 15.67 -6.69 16.47
CA ASP A 101 16.98 -6.03 16.57
C ASP A 101 17.63 -6.22 17.95
N LEU A 102 16.85 -6.12 19.03
CA LEU A 102 17.31 -6.43 20.39
C LEU A 102 17.79 -7.88 20.52
N ARG A 103 17.02 -8.86 20.01
CA ARG A 103 17.43 -10.27 20.02
C ARG A 103 18.72 -10.50 19.23
N LYS A 104 18.87 -9.85 18.09
CA LYS A 104 20.08 -9.92 17.27
C LYS A 104 21.29 -9.36 18.01
N GLN A 105 21.15 -8.23 18.69
CA GLN A 105 22.22 -7.66 19.53
C GLN A 105 22.55 -8.56 20.72
N ALA A 106 21.54 -9.10 21.41
CA ALA A 106 21.75 -10.01 22.53
C ALA A 106 22.52 -11.28 22.10
N TRP A 107 22.18 -11.84 20.94
CA TRP A 107 22.90 -13.00 20.39
C TRP A 107 24.35 -12.66 20.04
N LYS A 108 24.59 -11.51 19.40
CA LYS A 108 25.95 -11.05 19.09
C LYS A 108 26.79 -10.86 20.35
N ASN A 109 26.24 -10.19 21.36
CA ASN A 109 26.92 -9.98 22.66
C ASN A 109 27.20 -11.33 23.36
N SER A 110 26.29 -12.30 23.24
CA SER A 110 26.51 -13.65 23.79
C SER A 110 27.68 -14.36 23.11
N ILE A 111 27.81 -14.24 21.79
CA ILE A 111 28.94 -14.80 21.05
C ILE A 111 30.24 -14.12 21.46
N GLU A 112 30.25 -12.79 21.49
CA GLU A 112 31.42 -12.00 21.91
C GLU A 112 31.84 -12.35 23.35
N ALA A 113 30.89 -12.50 24.27
CA ALA A 113 31.16 -12.94 25.65
C ALA A 113 31.68 -14.38 25.75
N CYS A 114 31.28 -15.27 24.84
CA CYS A 114 31.84 -16.62 24.73
C CYS A 114 33.29 -16.60 24.21
N VAL A 115 33.60 -15.74 23.23
CA VAL A 115 34.97 -15.56 22.72
C VAL A 115 35.87 -14.99 23.82
N ILE A 116 35.41 -13.96 24.54
CA ILE A 116 36.16 -13.39 25.68
C ILE A 116 36.39 -14.44 26.76
N ARG A 117 35.37 -15.24 27.11
CA ARG A 117 35.53 -16.33 28.10
C ARG A 117 36.52 -17.40 27.65
N LYS A 118 36.56 -17.75 26.36
CA LYS A 118 37.57 -18.67 25.82
C LYS A 118 38.98 -18.09 25.96
N ILE A 119 39.18 -16.82 25.55
CA ILE A 119 40.47 -16.14 25.70
C ILE A 119 40.93 -16.10 27.17
N ILE A 120 40.02 -15.83 28.11
CA ILE A 120 40.34 -15.83 29.55
C ILE A 120 40.67 -17.23 30.06
N ALA A 121 39.94 -18.27 29.61
CA ALA A 121 40.20 -19.65 29.99
C ALA A 121 41.53 -20.17 29.42
N ASP A 122 41.82 -19.84 28.17
CA ASP A 122 43.09 -20.18 27.50
C ASP A 122 44.26 -19.44 28.15
N ALA A 123 44.06 -18.20 28.62
CA ALA A 123 45.08 -17.46 29.38
C ALA A 123 45.30 -18.00 30.80
N ALA A 124 44.32 -18.71 31.37
CA ALA A 124 44.40 -19.32 32.70
C ALA A 124 44.93 -20.76 32.68
N SER A 125 44.95 -21.39 31.51
CA SER A 125 45.36 -22.78 31.29
C SER A 125 46.52 -22.83 30.31
N ASP A 126 47.71 -22.35 30.69
CA ASP A 126 48.95 -23.10 30.43
C ASP A 126 50.20 -22.44 31.03
N GLU A 127 51.14 -23.33 31.25
CA GLU A 127 52.43 -23.22 31.92
C GLU A 127 53.28 -22.03 31.47
N GLN A 128 54.02 -21.49 32.43
CA GLN A 128 54.93 -20.34 32.32
C GLN A 128 56.01 -20.57 31.24
N GLY A 129 55.74 -20.14 29.99
CA GLY A 129 56.76 -20.15 28.95
C GLY A 129 56.36 -19.70 27.54
N ALA A 130 55.08 -19.79 27.14
CA ALA A 130 54.65 -19.56 25.75
C ALA A 130 53.98 -18.18 25.50
N TYR A 131 54.28 -17.17 26.32
CA TYR A 131 53.53 -15.90 26.35
C TYR A 131 53.83 -14.90 25.20
N SER A 132 54.76 -15.19 24.29
CA SER A 132 55.11 -14.24 23.22
C SER A 132 54.11 -14.24 22.06
N ASP A 133 53.69 -15.43 21.57
CA ASP A 133 52.81 -15.53 20.40
C ASP A 133 51.33 -15.34 20.75
N SER A 134 50.90 -15.72 21.96
CA SER A 134 49.53 -15.48 22.45
C SER A 134 49.27 -13.99 22.75
N PHE A 135 50.28 -13.26 23.23
CA PHE A 135 50.20 -11.82 23.37
C PHE A 135 50.18 -11.12 22.00
N GLN A 136 50.99 -11.56 21.05
CA GLN A 136 50.99 -10.97 19.71
C GLN A 136 49.67 -11.20 18.95
N THR A 137 49.07 -12.39 19.09
CA THR A 137 47.76 -12.68 18.50
C THR A 137 46.65 -11.87 19.15
N THR A 138 46.66 -11.66 20.47
CA THR A 138 45.69 -10.79 21.15
C THR A 138 45.85 -9.32 20.75
N VAL A 139 47.08 -8.82 20.60
CA VAL A 139 47.36 -7.48 20.05
C VAL A 139 46.85 -7.36 18.61
N ASN A 140 47.11 -8.35 17.74
CA ASN A 140 46.61 -8.36 16.36
C ASN A 140 45.07 -8.42 16.27
N LEU A 141 44.43 -9.13 17.20
CA LEU A 141 42.97 -9.18 17.30
C LEU A 141 42.39 -7.86 17.79
N LEU A 142 43.08 -7.17 18.72
CA LEU A 142 42.74 -5.82 19.17
C LEU A 142 42.84 -4.81 18.03
N ASP A 143 43.93 -4.84 17.25
CA ASP A 143 44.09 -3.95 16.09
C ASP A 143 43.01 -4.19 15.02
N LYS A 144 42.67 -5.46 14.74
CA LYS A 144 41.53 -5.79 13.87
C LYS A 144 40.20 -5.32 14.45
N LEU A 145 39.98 -5.43 15.75
CA LEU A 145 38.77 -4.91 16.40
C LEU A 145 38.68 -3.39 16.28
N VAL A 146 39.81 -2.69 16.43
CA VAL A 146 39.88 -1.23 16.28
C VAL A 146 39.60 -0.82 14.84
N SER A 147 40.17 -1.52 13.85
CA SER A 147 39.88 -1.25 12.43
C SER A 147 38.43 -1.52 12.07
N LEU A 148 37.85 -2.62 12.55
CA LEU A 148 36.47 -2.98 12.27
C LEU A 148 35.49 -2.02 12.95
N ASN A 149 35.83 -1.50 14.12
CA ASN A 149 35.06 -0.47 14.82
C ASN A 149 35.14 0.89 14.09
N SER A 150 36.29 1.25 13.51
CA SER A 150 36.42 2.48 12.71
C SER A 150 35.62 2.40 11.41
N GLU A 151 35.65 1.25 10.72
CA GLU A 151 34.81 0.97 9.55
C GLU A 151 33.32 1.03 9.90
N LEU A 152 32.91 0.38 10.99
CA LEU A 152 31.53 0.41 11.47
C LEU A 152 31.07 1.84 11.78
N ARG A 153 31.95 2.65 12.39
CA ARG A 153 31.66 4.07 12.66
C ARG A 153 31.48 4.85 11.36
N GLY A 154 32.26 4.53 10.31
CA GLY A 154 32.08 5.07 8.96
C GLY A 154 30.69 4.76 8.40
N VAL A 155 30.31 3.47 8.40
CA VAL A 155 29.00 3.02 7.91
C VAL A 155 27.84 3.65 8.70
N LEU A 156 27.97 3.78 10.03
CA LEU A 156 26.95 4.43 10.86
C LEU A 156 26.80 5.92 10.53
N LYS A 157 27.90 6.60 10.21
CA LYS A 157 27.87 8.00 9.79
C LYS A 157 27.20 8.16 8.43
N GLU A 158 27.55 7.32 7.46
CA GLU A 158 26.87 7.30 6.14
C GLU A 158 25.37 6.99 6.28
N ARG A 159 25.01 6.06 7.17
CA ARG A 159 23.60 5.76 7.47
C ARG A 159 22.88 6.96 8.09
N GLN A 160 23.56 7.71 8.96
CA GLN A 160 22.99 8.91 9.57
C GLN A 160 22.81 10.02 8.53
N ASP A 161 23.79 10.22 7.64
CA ASP A 161 23.75 11.23 6.59
C ASP A 161 22.67 10.92 5.54
N THR A 162 22.57 9.66 5.10
CA THR A 162 21.48 9.20 4.23
C THR A 162 20.12 9.33 4.91
N GLY A 163 20.02 9.01 6.20
CA GLY A 163 18.81 9.24 6.98
C GLY A 163 18.38 10.72 7.01
N ARG A 164 19.33 11.65 7.17
CA ARG A 164 19.08 13.09 7.10
C ARG A 164 18.61 13.52 5.71
N GLN A 165 19.21 13.00 4.64
CA GLN A 165 18.78 13.28 3.27
C GLN A 165 17.36 12.77 3.00
N ILE A 166 17.01 11.58 3.49
CA ILE A 166 15.65 11.03 3.36
C ILE A 166 14.62 11.91 4.09
N ILE A 167 14.95 12.40 5.29
CA ILE A 167 14.05 13.28 6.04
C ILE A 167 13.88 14.62 5.31
N ALA A 168 14.96 15.21 4.81
CA ALA A 168 14.91 16.47 4.07
C ALA A 168 14.06 16.35 2.78
N THR A 169 14.28 15.30 1.99
CA THR A 169 13.50 15.04 0.77
C THR A 169 12.02 14.74 1.09
N LYS A 170 11.74 14.04 2.20
CA LYS A 170 10.37 13.84 2.68
C LYS A 170 9.69 15.18 3.00
N GLN A 171 10.37 16.09 3.69
CA GLN A 171 9.83 17.42 4.01
C GLN A 171 9.57 18.23 2.73
N GLU A 172 10.50 18.21 1.78
CA GLU A 172 10.34 18.89 0.48
C GLU A 172 9.14 18.34 -0.31
N LEU A 173 8.97 17.02 -0.34
CA LEU A 173 7.81 16.38 -1.00
C LEU A 173 6.50 16.71 -0.30
N GLN A 174 6.48 16.74 1.04
CA GLN A 174 5.29 17.13 1.80
C GLN A 174 4.90 18.57 1.51
N GLN A 175 5.87 19.48 1.43
CA GLN A 175 5.62 20.87 1.08
C GLN A 175 5.08 21.01 -0.33
N ARG A 176 5.71 20.36 -1.32
CA ARG A 176 5.20 20.36 -2.70
C ARG A 176 3.79 19.81 -2.81
N LEU A 177 3.47 18.74 -2.07
CA LEU A 177 2.13 18.15 -2.08
C LEU A 177 1.08 19.12 -1.50
N GLN A 178 1.45 19.86 -0.47
CA GLN A 178 0.61 20.92 0.08
C GLN A 178 0.41 22.06 -0.93
N ASP A 179 1.47 22.52 -1.59
CA ASP A 179 1.38 23.57 -2.63
C ASP A 179 0.47 23.13 -3.80
N TYR A 180 0.60 21.87 -4.25
CA TYR A 180 -0.26 21.31 -5.28
C TYR A 180 -1.72 21.24 -4.85
N LYS A 181 -1.98 20.91 -3.59
CA LYS A 181 -3.34 20.88 -3.04
C LYS A 181 -3.95 22.27 -3.02
N GLU A 182 -3.18 23.28 -2.64
CA GLU A 182 -3.62 24.69 -2.64
C GLU A 182 -3.97 25.14 -4.07
N LEU A 183 -3.09 24.86 -5.04
CA LEU A 183 -3.35 25.16 -6.46
C LEU A 183 -4.61 24.47 -6.99
N LEU A 184 -4.85 23.21 -6.63
CA LEU A 184 -6.07 22.50 -7.03
C LEU A 184 -7.33 23.13 -6.42
N MET A 185 -7.27 23.59 -5.17
CA MET A 185 -8.41 24.29 -4.56
C MET A 185 -8.66 25.65 -5.22
N GLU A 186 -7.60 26.39 -5.57
CA GLU A 186 -7.73 27.65 -6.32
C GLU A 186 -8.38 27.42 -7.69
N GLN A 187 -7.95 26.38 -8.42
CA GLN A 187 -8.58 26.01 -9.69
C GLN A 187 -10.04 25.60 -9.52
N GLU A 188 -10.36 24.79 -8.51
CA GLU A 188 -11.74 24.40 -8.25
C GLU A 188 -12.61 25.61 -7.93
N GLN A 189 -12.10 26.56 -7.15
CA GLN A 189 -12.79 27.80 -6.83
C GLN A 189 -13.02 28.66 -8.09
N GLU A 190 -12.00 28.85 -8.94
CA GLU A 190 -12.15 29.57 -10.21
C GLU A 190 -13.22 28.91 -11.11
N TRP A 191 -13.25 27.58 -11.16
CA TRP A 191 -14.22 26.84 -11.95
C TRP A 191 -15.63 27.01 -11.40
N GLN A 192 -15.80 26.97 -10.07
CA GLN A 192 -17.09 27.22 -9.43
C GLN A 192 -17.57 28.65 -9.67
N GLU A 193 -16.68 29.64 -9.57
CA GLU A 193 -17.00 31.05 -9.83
C GLU A 193 -17.42 31.28 -11.29
N ARG A 194 -16.70 30.68 -12.26
CA ARG A 194 -17.08 30.74 -13.68
C ARG A 194 -18.40 30.03 -13.95
N ALA A 195 -18.59 28.83 -13.41
CA ALA A 195 -19.83 28.07 -13.59
C ALA A 195 -21.05 28.84 -13.06
N VAL A 196 -20.95 29.45 -11.87
CA VAL A 196 -22.02 30.28 -11.30
C VAL A 196 -22.26 31.54 -12.13
N GLY A 197 -21.21 32.15 -12.68
CA GLY A 197 -21.32 33.30 -13.58
C GLY A 197 -22.07 32.96 -14.87
N GLU A 198 -21.63 31.92 -15.57
CA GLU A 198 -22.22 31.45 -16.82
C GLU A 198 -23.67 30.97 -16.61
N GLU A 199 -23.96 30.26 -15.53
CA GLU A 199 -25.32 29.81 -15.21
C GLU A 199 -26.26 31.01 -15.01
N ARG A 200 -25.82 32.07 -14.31
CA ARG A 200 -26.61 33.30 -14.13
C ARG A 200 -26.87 34.01 -15.47
N GLU A 201 -25.88 34.10 -16.34
CA GLU A 201 -26.06 34.69 -17.67
C GLU A 201 -27.03 33.88 -18.53
N ASN A 202 -26.94 32.56 -18.47
CA ASN A 202 -27.81 31.65 -19.22
C ASN A 202 -29.27 31.72 -18.74
N ILE A 203 -29.50 31.82 -17.42
CA ILE A 203 -30.83 32.05 -16.83
C ILE A 203 -31.43 33.38 -17.32
N GLN A 204 -30.62 34.46 -17.39
CA GLN A 204 -31.09 35.76 -17.88
C GLN A 204 -31.44 35.73 -19.37
N LEU A 205 -30.63 35.06 -20.19
CA LEU A 205 -30.89 34.86 -21.62
C LEU A 205 -32.19 34.06 -21.83
N LYS A 206 -32.40 32.98 -21.09
CA LYS A 206 -33.63 32.18 -21.16
C LYS A 206 -34.87 33.01 -20.84
N LYS A 207 -34.85 33.80 -19.77
CA LYS A 207 -35.96 34.71 -19.42
C LYS A 207 -36.25 35.75 -20.52
N ARG A 208 -35.21 36.30 -21.15
CA ARG A 208 -35.39 37.25 -22.28
C ARG A 208 -36.01 36.57 -23.50
N LEU A 209 -35.64 35.32 -23.77
CA LEU A 209 -36.22 34.53 -24.86
C LEU A 209 -37.68 34.17 -24.58
N GLU A 210 -38.00 33.75 -23.36
CA GLU A 210 -39.38 33.46 -22.93
C GLU A 210 -40.29 34.68 -23.13
N LEU A 211 -39.88 35.87 -22.66
CA LEU A 211 -40.64 37.11 -22.87
C LEU A 211 -40.83 37.47 -24.35
N LYS A 212 -39.82 37.22 -25.20
CA LYS A 212 -39.96 37.43 -26.65
C LYS A 212 -40.95 36.44 -27.27
N LEU A 213 -40.94 35.19 -26.81
CA LEU A 213 -41.82 34.13 -27.29
C LEU A 213 -43.27 34.40 -26.87
N GLU A 214 -43.50 34.84 -25.63
CA GLU A 214 -44.81 35.31 -25.16
C GLU A 214 -45.35 36.45 -26.01
N LYS A 215 -44.53 37.49 -26.27
CA LYS A 215 -44.92 38.60 -27.15
C LYS A 215 -45.28 38.13 -28.55
N LEU A 216 -44.50 37.23 -29.13
CA LEU A 216 -44.76 36.66 -30.44
C LEU A 216 -46.07 35.86 -30.44
N ASN A 217 -46.34 35.10 -29.37
CA ASN A 217 -47.58 34.34 -29.24
C ASN A 217 -48.81 35.27 -29.10
N VAL A 218 -48.71 36.34 -28.31
CA VAL A 218 -49.77 37.36 -28.21
C VAL A 218 -49.99 38.04 -29.56
N MET A 219 -48.92 38.44 -30.26
CA MET A 219 -49.03 38.99 -31.62
C MET A 219 -49.70 38.00 -32.58
N ARG A 220 -49.38 36.70 -32.48
CA ARG A 220 -49.99 35.66 -33.31
C ARG A 220 -51.50 35.55 -33.03
N ILE A 221 -51.90 35.50 -31.77
CA ILE A 221 -53.32 35.46 -31.38
C ILE A 221 -54.04 36.72 -31.89
N LEU A 222 -53.43 37.89 -31.73
CA LEU A 222 -53.98 39.15 -32.24
C LEU A 222 -54.14 39.13 -33.76
N MET A 223 -53.16 38.61 -34.51
CA MET A 223 -53.26 38.47 -35.96
C MET A 223 -54.39 37.52 -36.36
N VAL A 224 -54.51 36.36 -35.70
CA VAL A 224 -55.60 35.41 -35.95
C VAL A 224 -56.96 36.05 -35.66
N ASN A 225 -57.09 36.75 -34.52
CA ASN A 225 -58.33 37.43 -34.14
C ASN A 225 -58.68 38.57 -35.09
N LEU A 226 -57.70 39.40 -35.49
CA LEU A 226 -57.88 40.50 -36.43
C LEU A 226 -58.33 39.99 -37.81
N LEU A 227 -57.70 38.92 -38.29
CA LEU A 227 -58.12 38.26 -39.51
C LEU A 227 -59.55 37.72 -39.36
N SER A 228 -59.88 37.07 -38.24
CA SER A 228 -61.22 36.50 -38.03
C SER A 228 -62.32 37.56 -37.98
N ALA A 229 -61.99 38.76 -37.49
CA ALA A 229 -62.91 39.89 -37.38
C ALA A 229 -63.06 40.67 -38.71
N SER A 230 -62.11 40.55 -39.65
CA SER A 230 -62.13 41.32 -40.89
C SER A 230 -63.10 40.79 -41.95
N ASN A 231 -63.90 39.75 -41.67
CA ASN A 231 -64.87 39.14 -42.59
C ASN A 231 -64.28 38.86 -43.99
N ILE A 232 -62.98 38.59 -44.08
CA ILE A 232 -62.37 38.11 -45.33
C ILE A 232 -62.93 36.70 -45.54
N ASP A 233 -63.54 36.48 -46.69
CA ASP A 233 -64.23 35.22 -47.00
C ASP A 233 -63.20 34.09 -47.20
N TYR A 234 -62.80 33.46 -46.10
CA TYR A 234 -61.74 32.45 -46.00
C TYR A 234 -61.92 31.23 -46.92
N LEU A 235 -63.13 31.04 -47.42
CA LEU A 235 -63.47 29.99 -48.36
C LEU A 235 -62.88 30.25 -49.76
N GLN A 236 -62.57 31.50 -50.11
CA GLN A 236 -61.94 31.84 -51.41
C GLN A 236 -60.41 31.73 -51.40
N HIS A 237 -59.79 31.67 -50.21
CA HIS A 237 -58.34 31.71 -50.04
C HIS A 237 -57.81 30.52 -49.21
N LEU A 238 -57.95 29.32 -49.76
CA LEU A 238 -57.61 28.02 -49.15
C LEU A 238 -56.17 27.94 -48.59
N GLU A 239 -55.23 28.68 -49.18
CA GLU A 239 -53.82 28.69 -48.74
C GLU A 239 -53.64 29.38 -47.38
N TRP A 240 -54.39 30.45 -47.12
CA TRP A 240 -54.34 31.19 -45.86
C TRP A 240 -54.95 30.39 -44.72
N THR A 241 -55.99 29.61 -45.00
CA THR A 241 -56.64 28.73 -44.03
C THR A 241 -55.71 27.58 -43.61
N LYS A 242 -54.94 27.00 -44.55
CA LYS A 242 -53.92 26.00 -44.24
C LYS A 242 -52.77 26.58 -43.41
N VAL A 243 -52.32 27.80 -43.71
CA VAL A 243 -51.29 28.50 -42.93
C VAL A 243 -51.78 28.82 -41.51
N LEU A 244 -53.04 29.23 -41.34
CA LEU A 244 -53.64 29.51 -40.03
C LEU A 244 -53.78 28.25 -39.16
N ILE A 245 -54.23 27.12 -39.74
CA ILE A 245 -54.31 25.84 -39.04
C ILE A 245 -52.91 25.35 -38.63
N HIS A 246 -51.90 25.53 -39.49
CA HIS A 246 -50.51 25.20 -39.16
C HIS A 246 -49.92 26.11 -38.07
N MET A 247 -50.34 27.38 -38.01
CA MET A 247 -49.88 28.39 -37.04
C MET A 247 -50.56 28.30 -35.67
N GLN A 248 -51.71 27.61 -35.55
CA GLN A 248 -52.44 27.38 -34.29
C GLN A 248 -51.71 26.47 -33.29
N GLY A 249 -50.64 25.78 -33.70
CA GLY A 249 -49.75 25.07 -32.77
C GLY A 249 -48.94 26.06 -31.92
N CYS A 250 -49.21 26.14 -30.61
CA CYS A 250 -48.35 26.83 -29.65
C CYS A 250 -46.96 26.16 -29.66
N LYS A 251 -45.91 26.92 -29.97
CA LYS A 251 -44.54 26.42 -29.91
C LYS A 251 -43.98 26.67 -28.51
N SER A 252 -43.60 25.62 -27.79
CA SER A 252 -42.87 25.73 -26.52
C SER A 252 -41.38 25.97 -26.78
N VAL A 253 -40.65 26.51 -25.80
CA VAL A 253 -39.20 26.71 -25.86
C VAL A 253 -38.45 25.38 -26.14
N GLU A 254 -39.01 24.26 -25.69
CA GLU A 254 -38.48 22.90 -25.91
C GLU A 254 -38.46 22.49 -27.39
N SER A 255 -39.31 23.08 -28.23
CA SER A 255 -39.33 22.81 -29.67
C SER A 255 -38.17 23.46 -30.46
N PHE A 256 -37.39 24.34 -29.82
CA PHE A 256 -36.26 25.05 -30.44
C PHE A 256 -34.90 24.71 -29.83
N MET A 257 -34.87 24.01 -28.70
CA MET A 257 -33.63 23.50 -28.13
C MET A 257 -33.29 22.19 -28.84
N PRO A 258 -32.11 22.07 -29.50
CA PRO A 258 -31.65 20.76 -29.94
C PRO A 258 -31.56 19.87 -28.70
N SER A 259 -32.26 18.73 -28.73
CA SER A 259 -32.19 17.72 -27.69
C SER A 259 -30.72 17.37 -27.45
N ALA A 260 -30.23 17.65 -26.25
CA ALA A 260 -28.86 17.40 -25.80
C ALA A 260 -28.53 15.89 -25.63
N ASN A 261 -29.08 15.05 -26.51
CA ASN A 261 -28.94 13.60 -26.53
C ASN A 261 -28.36 13.13 -27.88
N GLU A 262 -27.29 13.75 -28.36
CA GLU A 262 -26.45 13.19 -29.43
C GLU A 262 -24.97 13.53 -29.19
N THR A 263 -24.43 13.01 -28.09
CA THR A 263 -22.98 12.75 -27.96
C THR A 263 -22.80 11.49 -27.13
N GLN A 264 -22.87 10.34 -27.82
CA GLN A 264 -22.14 9.13 -27.46
C GLN A 264 -20.87 9.07 -28.31
#